data_AF-A0A935CFB9-F1
#
_entry.id   AF-A0A935CFB9-F1
#
_cell.length_a   1.000
_cell.length_b   1.000
_cell.length_c   1.000
_cell.angle_alpha   90.00
_cell.angle_beta   90.00
_cell.angle_gamma   90.00
#
_symmetry.space_group_name_H-M   'P 1'
#
loop_
_entity.id
_entity.type
_entity.pdbx_description
1 polymer ?
#
loop_
_entity_poly.entity_id
_entity_poly.type
_entity_poly.pdbx_seq_one_letter_code
_entity_poly.pdbx_strand_id
1 'polypeptide(L)'
;MEPTRRPRPAGGGAVDHAQRLAGGDLLGVPNRGAAQHQPLAAVPQDQIRPTAHRAGRQAPSLLPLAVQRGTHRPRARHPGRPSDRRRTPAGHRHHDDVTLRRPRRPHPSGLPSHRRQPGAGRAPARRIVVLSKPKNPSHPPQSLTITDADIRPTTELLWRIHRTSGLHPAAWNDFRTYGPLPTMRWDPHPQPTGIHLGRGVLYASIDLRTAVAEVFQSTRRIDPFTGDPHVTTFIPRRPLRLLRLYSEDAAWLLKHDASHSLMHGPKSTCRNWACGILDAHRLDGLWVQSTMTGHATTVLFEPSAPKLPLRARDSAPLTAPAIMAALDDIATSLGWRFAAPGFRSR
;
A
#
# COMPACT_ATOMS: atom_id res chain seq x y z
N MET A 1 -45.37 -62.50 -3.96
CA MET A 1 -45.25 -61.02 -3.84
C MET A 1 -43.91 -60.73 -3.20
N GLU A 2 -42.98 -60.32 -4.03
CA GLU A 2 -41.57 -60.00 -3.73
C GLU A 2 -41.45 -58.49 -3.45
N PRO A 3 -40.58 -58.04 -2.53
CA PRO A 3 -40.08 -56.68 -2.57
C PRO A 3 -38.59 -56.65 -2.93
N THR A 4 -38.34 -55.78 -3.89
CA THR A 4 -37.17 -55.58 -4.73
C THR A 4 -35.95 -55.05 -3.97
N ARG A 5 -34.77 -55.49 -4.42
CA ARG A 5 -33.42 -55.12 -3.96
C ARG A 5 -32.86 -53.90 -4.71
N ARG A 6 -32.05 -53.11 -3.97
CA ARG A 6 -30.81 -52.36 -4.37
C ARG A 6 -30.98 -51.07 -5.22
N PRO A 7 -29.94 -50.22 -5.41
CA PRO A 7 -28.53 -50.27 -4.91
C PRO A 7 -27.91 -48.94 -4.38
N ARG A 8 -26.71 -49.05 -3.79
CA ARG A 8 -25.65 -48.01 -3.68
C ARG A 8 -25.00 -47.73 -5.04
N PRO A 9 -24.32 -46.58 -5.21
CA PRO A 9 -23.14 -46.52 -6.06
C PRO A 9 -21.87 -46.13 -5.29
N ALA A 10 -20.75 -46.56 -5.87
CA ALA A 10 -19.37 -46.37 -5.45
C ALA A 10 -18.63 -45.45 -6.44
N GLY A 11 -17.64 -44.72 -5.92
CA GLY A 11 -16.26 -44.56 -6.44
C GLY A 11 -15.96 -44.04 -7.86
N GLY A 12 -14.98 -43.13 -7.92
CA GLY A 12 -14.17 -42.76 -9.10
C GLY A 12 -14.44 -41.31 -9.54
N GLY A 13 -13.49 -40.44 -9.86
CA GLY A 13 -12.05 -40.51 -10.08
C GLY A 13 -11.61 -39.13 -10.59
N ALA A 14 -10.36 -38.76 -10.34
CA ALA A 14 -9.80 -37.43 -10.59
C ALA A 14 -9.77 -37.01 -12.06
N VAL A 15 -9.99 -35.71 -12.34
CA VAL A 15 -9.26 -34.98 -13.39
C VAL A 15 -9.11 -33.50 -13.04
N ASP A 16 -7.89 -33.06 -13.26
CA ASP A 16 -7.32 -31.72 -13.12
C ASP A 16 -7.82 -30.79 -14.23
N HIS A 17 -8.34 -29.61 -13.87
CA HIS A 17 -8.45 -28.46 -14.76
C HIS A 17 -8.48 -27.16 -13.93
N ALA A 18 -7.30 -26.77 -13.45
CA ALA A 18 -7.07 -25.40 -13.01
C ALA A 18 -6.88 -24.49 -14.24
N GLN A 19 -7.88 -23.66 -14.56
CA GLN A 19 -7.64 -22.41 -15.28
C GLN A 19 -8.81 -21.43 -15.10
N ARG A 20 -8.44 -20.22 -14.64
CA ARG A 20 -9.08 -18.91 -14.84
C ARG A 20 -10.53 -18.76 -14.37
N LEU A 21 -10.73 -17.83 -13.43
CA LEU A 21 -11.51 -16.60 -13.61
C LEU A 21 -11.44 -15.79 -12.30
N ALA A 22 -10.68 -14.69 -12.35
CA ALA A 22 -10.78 -13.61 -11.38
C ALA A 22 -11.71 -12.56 -11.98
N GLY A 23 -12.87 -12.35 -11.36
CA GLY A 23 -13.83 -11.33 -11.74
C GLY A 23 -15.26 -11.73 -11.39
N GLY A 24 -15.92 -10.93 -10.55
CA GLY A 24 -17.38 -10.90 -10.46
C GLY A 24 -18.00 -11.57 -9.23
N ASP A 25 -18.80 -10.75 -8.54
CA ASP A 25 -20.02 -11.09 -7.80
C ASP A 25 -19.95 -11.92 -6.52
N LEU A 26 -20.24 -11.24 -5.41
CA LEU A 26 -21.06 -11.83 -4.36
C LEU A 26 -22.24 -10.89 -4.03
N LEU A 27 -23.41 -11.46 -4.28
CA LEU A 27 -24.75 -10.95 -4.03
C LEU A 27 -25.09 -10.89 -2.54
N GLY A 28 -25.78 -9.81 -2.14
CA GLY A 28 -27.05 -9.84 -1.41
C GLY A 28 -27.10 -10.34 0.05
N VAL A 29 -27.27 -9.41 0.99
CA VAL A 29 -28.03 -9.59 2.25
C VAL A 29 -28.79 -8.26 2.55
N PRO A 30 -30.07 -8.29 2.98
CA PRO A 30 -30.96 -7.12 2.92
C PRO A 30 -30.78 -6.15 4.09
N ASN A 31 -30.91 -4.85 3.79
CA ASN A 31 -30.97 -3.77 4.77
C ASN A 31 -32.44 -3.53 5.18
N ARG A 32 -32.79 -3.87 6.43
CA ARG A 32 -34.06 -3.48 7.07
C ARG A 32 -33.73 -2.56 8.25
N GLY A 33 -34.36 -1.38 8.27
CA GLY A 33 -34.42 -0.55 9.47
C GLY A 33 -34.28 0.95 9.20
N ALA A 34 -35.23 1.52 8.45
CA ALA A 34 -35.46 2.96 8.47
C ALA A 34 -36.00 3.35 9.86
N ALA A 35 -35.20 4.05 10.66
CA ALA A 35 -35.67 4.74 11.85
C ALA A 35 -35.83 6.22 11.51
N GLN A 36 -37.05 6.69 11.71
CA GLN A 36 -37.56 8.01 11.38
C GLN A 36 -36.88 9.07 12.28
N HIS A 37 -36.24 10.07 11.67
CA HIS A 37 -35.86 11.30 12.36
C HIS A 37 -37.07 12.24 12.39
N GLN A 38 -37.64 12.45 13.57
CA GLN A 38 -38.46 13.64 13.85
C GLN A 38 -37.53 14.85 14.10
N PRO A 39 -37.86 16.05 13.59
CA PRO A 39 -37.05 17.25 13.83
C PRO A 39 -37.34 17.86 15.20
N LEU A 40 -36.29 18.20 15.95
CA LEU A 40 -36.39 19.02 17.16
C LEU A 40 -36.82 20.45 16.80
N ALA A 41 -37.79 20.94 17.56
CA ALA A 41 -38.37 22.26 17.46
C ALA A 41 -37.37 23.40 17.71
N ALA A 42 -37.58 24.50 17.00
CA ALA A 42 -36.89 25.77 17.13
C ALA A 42 -37.14 26.40 18.52
N VAL A 43 -36.09 27.00 19.10
CA VAL A 43 -36.18 27.91 20.24
C VAL A 43 -35.83 29.33 19.74
N PRO A 44 -36.62 30.35 20.07
CA PRO A 44 -36.52 31.68 19.48
C PRO A 44 -35.34 32.50 20.01
N GLN A 45 -34.82 33.34 19.11
CA GLN A 45 -33.87 34.40 19.39
C GLN A 45 -34.55 35.54 20.15
N ASP A 46 -33.92 36.03 21.22
CA ASP A 46 -34.17 37.40 21.67
C ASP A 46 -32.87 38.11 22.08
N GLN A 47 -32.56 39.13 21.28
CA GLN A 47 -32.13 40.48 21.62
C GLN A 47 -31.15 40.71 22.79
N ILE A 48 -29.90 41.01 22.45
CA ILE A 48 -29.14 42.11 23.09
C ILE A 48 -28.42 42.92 22.00
N ARG A 49 -28.73 44.22 21.93
CA ARG A 49 -28.15 45.25 21.04
C ARG A 49 -26.83 45.82 21.63
N PRO A 50 -26.06 46.61 20.84
CA PRO A 50 -24.60 46.52 20.80
C PRO A 50 -23.88 47.61 21.61
N THR A 51 -22.63 47.35 21.97
CA THR A 51 -21.62 48.38 22.26
C THR A 51 -20.57 48.40 21.18
N ALA A 52 -20.47 49.55 20.51
CA ALA A 52 -19.49 49.86 19.51
C ALA A 52 -18.13 50.10 20.17
N HIS A 53 -17.08 49.44 19.68
CA HIS A 53 -15.72 49.99 19.71
C HIS A 53 -15.09 49.88 18.32
N ARG A 54 -14.79 51.07 17.81
CA ARG A 54 -14.08 51.39 16.58
C ARG A 54 -12.58 51.30 16.85
N ALA A 55 -11.84 50.53 16.04
CA ALA A 55 -10.53 50.88 15.47
C ALA A 55 -9.82 49.63 14.90
N GLY A 56 -9.15 49.80 13.75
CA GLY A 56 -8.08 48.88 13.32
C GLY A 56 -8.38 48.03 12.08
N ARG A 57 -8.67 48.68 10.94
CA ARG A 57 -8.45 48.08 9.62
C ARG A 57 -6.97 47.70 9.47
N GLN A 58 -6.68 46.44 9.16
CA GLN A 58 -5.62 46.05 8.23
C GLN A 58 -5.86 44.60 7.78
N ALA A 59 -6.21 44.45 6.50
CA ALA A 59 -6.32 43.19 5.80
C ALA A 59 -4.92 42.71 5.38
N PRO A 60 -4.57 41.43 5.51
CA PRO A 60 -3.42 40.89 4.81
C PRO A 60 -3.81 40.59 3.35
N SER A 61 -3.15 41.35 2.47
CA SER A 61 -3.16 41.22 1.02
C SER A 61 -2.80 39.81 0.57
N LEU A 62 -3.62 39.27 -0.33
CA LEU A 62 -3.31 38.09 -1.15
C LEU A 62 -2.24 38.49 -2.17
N LEU A 63 -1.06 37.87 -2.11
CA LEU A 63 -0.09 37.87 -3.20
C LEU A 63 0.03 36.45 -3.79
N PRO A 64 0.13 36.33 -5.13
CA PRO A 64 0.06 35.06 -5.84
C PRO A 64 1.39 34.28 -5.79
N LEU A 65 1.26 32.96 -5.93
CA LEU A 65 2.35 32.02 -6.20
C LEU A 65 3.20 32.51 -7.38
N ALA A 66 4.42 32.95 -7.09
CA ALA A 66 5.44 33.16 -8.10
C ALA A 66 6.19 31.85 -8.37
N VAL A 67 6.05 31.36 -9.61
CA VAL A 67 6.88 30.32 -10.23
C VAL A 67 8.31 30.85 -10.32
N GLN A 68 9.25 30.29 -9.55
CA GLN A 68 10.68 30.51 -9.79
C GLN A 68 11.18 29.54 -10.87
N ARG A 69 11.41 30.08 -12.08
CA ARG A 69 12.16 29.47 -13.17
C ARG A 69 13.50 30.21 -13.36
N GLY A 70 14.57 29.43 -13.53
CA GLY A 70 15.89 29.85 -14.06
C GLY A 70 16.85 30.38 -13.00
N THR A 71 18.14 30.01 -12.95
CA THR A 71 19.07 30.03 -14.09
C THR A 71 20.22 29.02 -13.94
N HIS A 72 20.35 28.06 -14.86
CA HIS A 72 21.64 27.44 -15.18
C HIS A 72 22.11 27.99 -16.54
N ARG A 73 23.20 28.75 -16.52
CA ARG A 73 23.93 29.20 -17.72
C ARG A 73 24.63 28.00 -18.37
N PRO A 74 24.53 27.83 -19.71
CA PRO A 74 25.39 26.93 -20.46
C PRO A 74 26.67 27.64 -20.90
N ARG A 75 27.83 26.97 -20.78
CA ARG A 75 29.05 27.35 -21.50
C ARG A 75 29.06 26.66 -22.86
N ALA A 76 29.32 27.44 -23.90
CA ALA A 76 29.40 27.01 -25.29
C ALA A 76 30.83 27.18 -25.83
N ARG A 77 31.15 26.34 -26.84
CA ARG A 77 32.15 26.51 -27.92
C ARG A 77 33.63 26.23 -27.54
N HIS A 78 34.50 25.64 -28.37
CA HIS A 78 34.52 25.49 -29.84
C HIS A 78 35.50 24.35 -30.29
N PRO A 79 35.82 24.13 -31.60
CA PRO A 79 35.97 22.79 -32.20
C PRO A 79 37.42 22.45 -32.66
N GLY A 80 37.64 21.20 -33.06
CA GLY A 80 38.87 20.79 -33.75
C GLY A 80 38.66 19.52 -34.59
N ARG A 81 38.75 19.67 -35.91
CA ARG A 81 39.03 18.66 -36.95
C ARG A 81 40.40 19.03 -37.55
N PRO A 82 41.03 18.24 -38.46
CA PRO A 82 41.00 16.79 -38.71
C PRO A 82 42.44 16.21 -38.85
N SER A 83 42.58 14.88 -38.95
CA SER A 83 43.69 14.32 -39.75
C SER A 83 43.38 12.92 -40.25
N ASP A 84 43.43 12.83 -41.57
CA ASP A 84 43.35 11.71 -42.48
C ASP A 84 44.58 10.79 -42.34
N ARG A 85 44.41 9.46 -42.42
CA ARG A 85 45.38 8.54 -43.04
C ARG A 85 44.81 7.12 -43.19
N ARG A 86 44.65 6.76 -44.47
CA ARG A 86 44.40 5.43 -45.03
C ARG A 86 45.40 4.37 -44.54
N ARG A 87 44.92 3.14 -44.29
CA ARG A 87 45.39 1.86 -44.88
C ARG A 87 44.58 0.67 -44.34
N THR A 88 43.88 -0.02 -45.23
CA THR A 88 43.31 -1.38 -45.12
C THR A 88 44.36 -2.44 -45.57
N PRO A 89 44.09 -3.77 -45.65
CA PRO A 89 43.00 -4.62 -45.10
C PRO A 89 43.46 -5.97 -44.49
N ALA A 90 42.55 -6.65 -43.77
CA ALA A 90 42.29 -8.12 -43.75
C ALA A 90 41.21 -8.38 -42.67
N GLY A 91 40.17 -9.22 -42.75
CA GLY A 91 39.74 -10.25 -43.70
C GLY A 91 38.90 -11.28 -42.90
N HIS A 92 37.59 -11.33 -43.17
CA HIS A 92 36.56 -12.38 -42.94
C HIS A 92 36.52 -13.20 -41.62
N ARG A 93 35.49 -13.08 -40.77
CA ARG A 93 34.09 -13.61 -40.79
C ARG A 93 33.97 -15.15 -40.70
N HIS A 94 33.41 -15.60 -39.57
CA HIS A 94 32.93 -16.95 -39.26
C HIS A 94 31.39 -17.01 -39.36
N HIS A 95 30.86 -18.13 -39.88
CA HIS A 95 29.45 -18.56 -39.78
C HIS A 95 29.41 -20.08 -39.51
N ASP A 96 28.55 -20.46 -38.55
CA ASP A 96 27.64 -21.63 -38.39
C ASP A 96 28.07 -23.04 -38.88
N ASP A 97 28.15 -24.08 -38.04
CA ASP A 97 27.12 -24.93 -37.40
C ASP A 97 26.60 -26.09 -38.29
N VAL A 98 26.19 -27.20 -37.64
CA VAL A 98 25.31 -28.32 -38.08
C VAL A 98 25.92 -29.77 -38.16
N THR A 99 25.65 -30.53 -37.08
CA THR A 99 25.14 -31.93 -36.93
C THR A 99 25.83 -33.19 -37.51
N LEU A 100 25.89 -34.30 -36.72
CA LEU A 100 25.01 -35.52 -36.79
C LEU A 100 25.52 -36.73 -35.94
N ARG A 101 24.66 -37.75 -35.79
CA ARG A 101 24.55 -38.80 -34.73
C ARG A 101 25.21 -40.18 -35.03
N ARG A 102 25.62 -40.90 -33.94
CA ARG A 102 25.52 -42.37 -33.54
C ARG A 102 25.95 -43.51 -34.52
N PRO A 103 26.30 -44.77 -34.09
CA PRO A 103 25.53 -45.65 -33.16
C PRO A 103 26.22 -46.78 -32.32
N ARG A 104 25.41 -47.37 -31.39
CA ARG A 104 25.23 -48.76 -30.82
C ARG A 104 26.33 -49.65 -30.16
N ARG A 105 25.85 -50.41 -29.14
CA ARG A 105 26.41 -51.39 -28.15
C ARG A 105 26.68 -52.82 -28.73
N PRO A 106 27.45 -53.75 -28.07
CA PRO A 106 26.97 -54.65 -26.97
C PRO A 106 27.99 -55.10 -25.88
N HIS A 107 27.48 -55.82 -24.84
CA HIS A 107 28.12 -56.47 -23.67
C HIS A 107 28.61 -57.91 -23.99
N PRO A 108 29.53 -58.58 -23.23
CA PRO A 108 29.15 -59.36 -22.01
C PRO A 108 30.22 -59.59 -20.87
N SER A 109 29.69 -60.03 -19.72
CA SER A 109 30.15 -60.75 -18.49
C SER A 109 31.62 -61.14 -18.15
N GLY A 110 31.95 -61.02 -16.84
CA GLY A 110 33.00 -61.78 -16.11
C GLY A 110 33.31 -61.26 -14.67
N LEU A 111 33.09 -62.07 -13.62
CA LEU A 111 33.45 -61.86 -12.17
C LEU A 111 34.92 -62.31 -11.89
N PRO A 112 35.59 -62.14 -10.70
CA PRO A 112 35.04 -62.00 -9.35
C PRO A 112 35.74 -61.06 -8.32
N SER A 113 35.06 -60.97 -7.17
CA SER A 113 35.30 -60.44 -5.82
C SER A 113 36.70 -60.16 -5.27
N HIS A 114 36.86 -58.97 -4.66
CA HIS A 114 37.69 -58.77 -3.46
C HIS A 114 36.94 -58.05 -2.33
N ARG A 115 36.98 -58.71 -1.18
CA ARG A 115 36.50 -58.40 0.16
C ARG A 115 37.07 -57.07 0.69
N ARG A 116 36.23 -56.11 1.08
CA ARG A 116 36.58 -55.04 2.02
C ARG A 116 35.60 -55.01 3.18
N GLN A 117 36.17 -55.02 4.38
CA GLN A 117 35.51 -55.06 5.68
C GLN A 117 34.61 -53.83 5.92
N PRO A 118 33.56 -53.96 6.76
CA PRO A 118 32.68 -52.86 7.13
C PRO A 118 33.41 -51.92 8.10
N GLY A 119 33.75 -50.73 7.63
CA GLY A 119 34.18 -49.62 8.48
C GLY A 119 33.03 -49.14 9.36
N ALA A 120 33.32 -49.02 10.64
CA ALA A 120 32.47 -48.55 11.72
C ALA A 120 31.41 -47.53 11.29
N GLY A 121 30.15 -47.82 11.62
CA GLY A 121 29.02 -46.93 11.46
C GLY A 121 29.26 -45.62 12.21
N ARG A 122 29.74 -44.61 11.49
CA ARG A 122 29.71 -43.23 11.95
C ARG A 122 28.24 -42.83 11.99
N ALA A 123 27.67 -42.79 13.19
CA ALA A 123 26.34 -42.27 13.43
C ALA A 123 26.18 -40.94 12.66
N PRO A 124 25.08 -40.74 11.90
CA PRO A 124 24.90 -39.51 11.16
C PRO A 124 24.92 -38.36 12.17
N ALA A 125 25.90 -37.46 12.01
CA ALA A 125 25.97 -36.25 12.80
C ALA A 125 24.60 -35.56 12.70
N ARG A 126 23.90 -35.45 13.84
CA ARG A 126 22.65 -34.70 13.94
C ARG A 126 22.93 -33.31 13.41
N ARG A 127 22.42 -33.03 12.21
CA ARG A 127 22.51 -31.70 11.59
C ARG A 127 21.65 -30.80 12.45
N ILE A 128 22.28 -30.06 13.37
CA ILE A 128 21.62 -29.00 14.12
C ILE A 128 21.23 -27.97 13.07
N VAL A 129 19.97 -28.00 12.65
CA VAL A 129 19.40 -26.93 11.85
C VAL A 129 19.23 -25.76 12.81
N VAL A 130 20.21 -24.86 12.82
CA VAL A 130 20.03 -23.55 13.43
C VAL A 130 18.98 -22.84 12.58
N LEU A 131 17.72 -22.92 13.00
CA LEU A 131 16.63 -22.13 12.41
C LEU A 131 16.99 -20.66 12.66
N SER A 132 17.52 -20.00 11.64
CA SER A 132 17.85 -18.59 11.72
C SER A 132 16.57 -17.79 11.98
N LYS A 133 16.60 -16.91 12.98
CA LYS A 133 15.48 -16.03 13.29
C LYS A 133 15.15 -15.19 12.03
N PRO A 134 13.89 -15.15 11.58
CA PRO A 134 13.53 -14.36 10.42
C PRO A 134 13.84 -12.89 10.68
N LYS A 135 14.41 -12.20 9.68
CA LYS A 135 14.80 -10.79 9.79
C LYS A 135 13.64 -9.87 10.22
N ASN A 136 12.43 -10.19 9.76
CA ASN A 136 11.19 -9.57 10.24
C ASN A 136 10.24 -10.71 10.64
N PRO A 137 10.05 -10.96 11.94
CA PRO A 137 9.09 -11.94 12.43
C PRO A 137 7.69 -11.73 11.86
N SER A 138 6.96 -12.82 11.61
CA SER A 138 5.60 -12.76 11.07
C SER A 138 4.61 -12.07 12.02
N HIS A 139 4.92 -12.05 13.32
CA HIS A 139 4.18 -11.35 14.37
C HIS A 139 5.18 -10.55 15.23
N PRO A 140 4.78 -9.40 15.79
CA PRO A 140 5.59 -8.71 16.77
C PRO A 140 5.83 -9.59 18.01
N PRO A 141 6.92 -9.36 18.77
CA PRO A 141 7.08 -9.98 20.08
C PRO A 141 5.94 -9.57 21.03
N GLN A 142 5.66 -10.40 22.05
CA GLN A 142 4.55 -10.16 22.99
C GLN A 142 4.71 -8.86 23.80
N SER A 143 5.95 -8.42 24.06
CA SER A 143 6.26 -7.22 24.82
C SER A 143 6.74 -6.10 23.90
N LEU A 144 5.81 -5.31 23.37
CA LEU A 144 6.13 -4.07 22.67
C LEU A 144 6.20 -2.93 23.69
N THR A 145 7.26 -2.14 23.65
CA THR A 145 7.42 -0.94 24.49
C THR A 145 7.56 0.29 23.62
N ILE A 146 6.89 1.37 24.00
CA ILE A 146 6.93 2.64 23.25
C ILE A 146 7.26 3.75 24.22
N THR A 147 8.29 4.52 23.89
CA THR A 147 8.68 5.74 24.60
C THR A 147 8.35 6.97 23.77
N ASP A 148 8.38 8.15 24.37
CA ASP A 148 8.15 9.39 23.62
C ASP A 148 9.18 9.62 22.50
N ALA A 149 10.39 9.08 22.62
CA ALA A 149 11.41 9.13 21.57
C ALA A 149 11.02 8.31 20.31
N ASP A 150 10.13 7.32 20.46
CA ASP A 150 9.64 6.51 19.35
C ASP A 150 8.41 7.15 18.66
N ILE A 151 7.88 8.24 19.22
CA ILE A 151 6.69 8.94 18.72
C ILE A 151 7.09 10.17 17.90
N ARG A 152 6.40 10.37 16.77
CA ARG A 152 6.38 11.63 16.02
C ARG A 152 5.11 12.38 16.37
N PRO A 153 5.17 13.46 17.18
CA PRO A 153 4.06 14.39 17.31
C PRO A 153 3.88 15.16 16.00
N THR A 154 2.67 15.22 15.44
CA THR A 154 2.42 15.99 14.22
C THR A 154 1.03 16.62 14.16
N THR A 155 0.97 17.83 13.61
CA THR A 155 -0.24 18.55 13.15
C THR A 155 -0.04 19.03 11.71
N GLU A 156 0.69 18.26 10.90
CA GLU A 156 0.90 18.63 9.50
C GLU A 156 -0.37 18.51 8.65
N LEU A 157 -0.36 19.13 7.47
CA LEU A 157 -1.42 18.97 6.49
C LEU A 157 -1.42 17.55 5.93
N LEU A 158 -2.56 16.87 6.04
CA LEU A 158 -2.76 15.52 5.51
C LEU A 158 -3.71 15.55 4.32
N TRP A 159 -3.43 14.68 3.35
CA TRP A 159 -4.17 14.48 2.11
C TRP A 159 -4.81 13.10 2.11
N ARG A 160 -6.09 13.02 1.76
CA ARG A 160 -6.81 11.76 1.52
C ARG A 160 -7.55 11.84 0.21
N ILE A 161 -7.42 10.81 -0.62
CA ILE A 161 -8.32 10.57 -1.74
C ILE A 161 -9.31 9.49 -1.33
N HIS A 162 -10.59 9.76 -1.48
CA HIS A 162 -11.68 8.85 -1.09
C HIS A 162 -12.82 8.91 -2.10
N ARG A 163 -13.59 7.82 -2.20
CA ARG A 163 -14.76 7.73 -3.08
C ARG A 163 -15.99 8.16 -2.31
N THR A 164 -16.81 9.02 -2.92
CA THR A 164 -18.07 9.48 -2.33
C THR A 164 -19.28 8.76 -2.92
N SER A 165 -19.10 7.90 -3.93
CA SER A 165 -20.14 7.05 -4.50
C SER A 165 -19.63 5.63 -4.83
N GLY A 166 -20.54 4.75 -5.24
CA GLY A 166 -20.26 3.36 -5.58
C GLY A 166 -20.55 2.38 -4.44
N LEU A 167 -19.89 1.21 -4.45
CA LEU A 167 -20.21 0.11 -3.54
C LEU A 167 -19.84 0.39 -2.08
N HIS A 168 -18.77 1.16 -1.87
CA HIS A 168 -18.22 1.47 -0.54
C HIS A 168 -17.80 2.95 -0.45
N PRO A 169 -18.76 3.89 -0.47
CA PRO A 169 -18.45 5.30 -0.27
C PRO A 169 -17.94 5.51 1.16
N ALA A 170 -17.09 6.52 1.36
CA ALA A 170 -16.58 6.88 2.67
C ALA A 170 -16.56 8.40 2.81
N ALA A 171 -16.92 8.92 3.99
CA ALA A 171 -16.60 10.30 4.32
C ALA A 171 -15.09 10.48 4.46
N TRP A 172 -14.64 11.73 4.30
CA TRP A 172 -13.21 12.07 4.34
C TRP A 172 -12.54 11.74 5.69
N ASN A 173 -13.31 11.69 6.78
CA ASN A 173 -12.86 11.36 8.13
C ASN A 173 -13.29 9.96 8.59
N ASP A 174 -13.89 9.15 7.72
CA ASP A 174 -14.33 7.80 8.09
C ASP A 174 -13.13 6.87 8.25
N PHE A 175 -13.11 6.16 9.37
CA PHE A 175 -12.21 5.04 9.61
C PHE A 175 -12.89 3.76 9.16
N ARG A 176 -12.25 3.02 8.25
CA ARG A 176 -12.77 1.73 7.79
C ARG A 176 -12.64 0.72 8.94
N THR A 177 -13.76 0.11 9.34
CA THR A 177 -13.84 -0.94 10.38
C THR A 177 -13.91 -2.37 9.83
N TYR A 178 -14.11 -2.54 8.52
CA TYR A 178 -14.10 -3.86 7.88
C TYR A 178 -12.69 -4.25 7.46
N GLY A 179 -12.18 -5.40 7.89
CA GLY A 179 -10.88 -5.93 7.50
C GLY A 179 -10.51 -7.20 8.27
N PRO A 180 -9.26 -7.68 8.17
CA PRO A 180 -8.15 -7.08 7.44
C PRO A 180 -8.22 -7.31 5.92
N LEU A 181 -7.96 -6.28 5.11
CA LEU A 181 -7.94 -6.40 3.65
C LEU A 181 -6.57 -6.88 3.13
N PRO A 182 -6.51 -7.85 2.21
CA PRO A 182 -5.24 -8.38 1.67
C PRO A 182 -4.45 -7.35 0.86
N THR A 183 -5.11 -6.32 0.35
CA THR A 183 -4.50 -5.23 -0.40
C THR A 183 -3.80 -4.22 0.50
N MET A 184 -4.20 -4.10 1.77
CA MET A 184 -3.70 -3.11 2.73
C MET A 184 -2.50 -3.62 3.51
N ARG A 185 -1.49 -2.78 3.68
CA ARG A 185 -0.24 -3.16 4.34
C ARG A 185 -0.33 -3.02 5.86
N TRP A 186 -0.82 -1.88 6.34
CA TRP A 186 -0.87 -1.53 7.75
C TRP A 186 -2.32 -1.54 8.24
N ASP A 187 -2.96 -2.69 8.07
CA ASP A 187 -4.35 -2.91 8.49
C ASP A 187 -4.36 -3.48 9.92
N PRO A 188 -4.92 -2.78 10.92
CA PRO A 188 -4.87 -3.19 12.33
C PRO A 188 -5.96 -4.20 12.72
N HIS A 189 -6.82 -4.59 11.78
CA HIS A 189 -7.89 -5.55 12.06
C HIS A 189 -7.32 -6.98 12.25
N PRO A 190 -7.74 -7.71 13.29
CA PRO A 190 -7.35 -9.10 13.50
C PRO A 190 -8.04 -10.02 12.49
N GLN A 191 -7.48 -11.21 12.28
CA GLN A 191 -8.20 -12.28 11.59
C GLN A 191 -9.34 -12.83 12.48
N PRO A 192 -10.44 -13.34 11.89
CA PRO A 192 -10.77 -13.39 10.46
C PRO A 192 -11.25 -12.03 9.91
N THR A 193 -11.35 -11.94 8.57
CA THR A 193 -11.94 -10.76 7.91
C THR A 193 -13.39 -10.54 8.32
N GLY A 194 -13.71 -9.34 8.81
CA GLY A 194 -15.05 -8.98 9.27
C GLY A 194 -15.11 -7.52 9.74
N ILE A 195 -16.19 -7.16 10.42
CA ILE A 195 -16.35 -5.85 11.09
C ILE A 195 -15.67 -5.90 12.46
N HIS A 196 -14.83 -4.91 12.73
CA HIS A 196 -14.06 -4.77 13.97
C HIS A 196 -14.21 -3.35 14.51
N LEU A 197 -15.20 -3.12 15.36
CA LEU A 197 -15.45 -1.82 15.98
C LEU A 197 -14.29 -1.43 16.92
N GLY A 198 -13.94 -0.14 16.97
CA GLY A 198 -12.83 0.37 17.78
C GLY A 198 -11.44 0.15 17.16
N ARG A 199 -11.37 -0.49 15.99
CA ARG A 199 -10.12 -0.76 15.24
C ARG A 199 -10.09 -0.08 13.88
N GLY A 200 -10.93 0.91 13.66
CA GLY A 200 -11.01 1.59 12.39
C GLY A 200 -9.65 2.13 11.92
N VAL A 201 -9.43 2.13 10.60
CA VAL A 201 -8.19 2.61 9.97
C VAL A 201 -8.47 3.61 8.84
N LEU A 202 -7.66 4.66 8.77
CA LEU A 202 -7.71 5.71 7.75
C LEU A 202 -6.29 5.93 7.19
N TYR A 203 -6.15 5.90 5.88
CA TYR A 203 -4.88 6.19 5.20
C TYR A 203 -4.87 7.62 4.69
N ALA A 204 -3.80 8.36 5.01
CA ALA A 204 -3.58 9.71 4.55
C ALA A 204 -2.10 9.93 4.24
N SER A 205 -1.79 10.86 3.35
CA SER A 205 -0.41 11.17 2.94
C SER A 205 -0.09 12.62 3.23
N ILE A 206 1.20 12.98 3.22
CA ILE A 206 1.64 14.36 3.45
C ILE A 206 1.66 15.21 2.18
N ASP A 207 1.49 14.57 1.03
CA ASP A 207 1.48 15.21 -0.27
C ASP A 207 0.49 14.53 -1.22
N LEU A 208 0.03 15.28 -2.21
CA LEU A 208 -0.95 14.81 -3.20
C LEU A 208 -0.40 13.69 -4.07
N ARG A 209 0.87 13.75 -4.49
CA ARG A 209 1.48 12.74 -5.38
C ARG A 209 1.50 11.37 -4.71
N THR A 210 1.84 11.30 -3.44
CA THR A 210 1.81 10.07 -2.64
C THR A 210 0.38 9.57 -2.45
N ALA A 211 -0.58 10.45 -2.15
CA ALA A 211 -1.99 10.06 -2.06
C ALA A 211 -2.51 9.43 -3.37
N VAL A 212 -2.19 10.05 -4.51
CA VAL A 212 -2.53 9.55 -5.85
C VAL A 212 -1.86 8.20 -6.12
N ALA A 213 -0.56 8.10 -5.85
CA ALA A 213 0.19 6.88 -6.08
C ALA A 213 -0.37 5.71 -5.26
N GLU A 214 -0.73 5.94 -3.99
CA GLU A 214 -1.30 4.91 -3.12
C GLU A 214 -2.69 4.46 -3.59
N VAL A 215 -3.56 5.39 -4.01
CA VAL A 215 -4.93 5.04 -4.44
C VAL A 215 -4.94 4.31 -5.78
N PHE A 216 -4.11 4.71 -6.74
CA PHE A 216 -4.12 4.15 -8.09
C PHE A 216 -2.98 3.13 -8.35
N GLN A 217 -2.31 2.64 -7.30
CA GLN A 217 -1.16 1.74 -7.43
C GLN A 217 -1.45 0.43 -8.18
N SER A 218 -2.67 -0.11 -8.06
CA SER A 218 -3.04 -1.39 -8.64
C SER A 218 -3.25 -1.30 -10.15
N THR A 219 -3.80 -0.19 -10.63
CA THR A 219 -4.12 0.02 -12.04
C THR A 219 -3.00 0.74 -12.80
N ARG A 220 -2.13 1.47 -12.08
CA ARG A 220 -1.15 2.41 -12.66
C ARG A 220 -1.79 3.36 -13.68
N ARG A 221 -3.06 3.69 -13.39
CA ARG A 221 -3.92 4.58 -14.19
C ARG A 221 -4.72 5.42 -13.21
N ILE A 222 -4.58 6.73 -13.32
CA ILE A 222 -5.35 7.68 -12.53
C ILE A 222 -6.72 7.83 -13.19
N ASP A 223 -7.76 7.46 -12.45
CA ASP A 223 -9.17 7.56 -12.84
C ASP A 223 -9.89 8.54 -11.90
N PRO A 224 -10.12 9.80 -12.32
CA PRO A 224 -10.76 10.80 -11.51
C PRO A 224 -12.29 10.69 -11.51
N PHE A 225 -12.88 9.71 -12.23
CA PHE A 225 -14.32 9.63 -12.45
C PHE A 225 -14.98 8.51 -11.63
N THR A 226 -14.37 7.32 -11.59
CA THR A 226 -15.03 6.14 -11.03
C THR A 226 -15.21 6.23 -9.50
N GLY A 227 -16.46 6.31 -9.06
CA GLY A 227 -16.84 6.44 -7.64
C GLY A 227 -16.82 7.88 -7.12
N ASP A 228 -16.88 8.86 -8.03
CA ASP A 228 -16.84 10.31 -7.75
C ASP A 228 -15.74 10.67 -6.74
N PRO A 229 -14.48 10.28 -6.98
CA PRO A 229 -13.44 10.44 -5.99
C PRO A 229 -13.19 11.92 -5.68
N HIS A 230 -12.97 12.21 -4.41
CA HIS A 230 -12.59 13.52 -3.91
C HIS A 230 -11.19 13.47 -3.34
N VAL A 231 -10.42 14.55 -3.56
CA VAL A 231 -9.24 14.85 -2.77
C VAL A 231 -9.68 15.75 -1.62
N THR A 232 -9.25 15.43 -0.41
CA THR A 232 -9.57 16.20 0.80
C THR A 232 -8.31 16.42 1.61
N THR A 233 -8.14 17.64 2.09
CA THR A 233 -7.07 18.00 3.01
C THR A 233 -7.61 18.32 4.39
N PHE A 234 -6.84 18.00 5.42
CA PHE A 234 -7.19 18.33 6.80
C PHE A 234 -5.94 18.49 7.66
N ILE A 235 -6.08 19.26 8.73
CA ILE A 235 -5.03 19.46 9.73
C ILE A 235 -5.58 18.97 11.07
N PRO A 236 -4.93 18.02 11.76
CA PRO A 236 -5.32 17.63 13.11
C PRO A 236 -5.35 18.84 14.05
N ARG A 237 -6.41 18.97 14.84
CA ARG A 237 -6.58 20.06 15.83
C ARG A 237 -5.69 19.90 17.06
N ARG A 238 -5.16 18.70 17.28
CA ARG A 238 -4.24 18.34 18.36
C ARG A 238 -3.15 17.43 17.79
N PRO A 239 -1.93 17.46 18.34
CA PRO A 239 -0.85 16.59 17.86
C PRO A 239 -1.24 15.12 17.87
N LEU A 240 -1.11 14.48 16.72
CA LEU A 240 -1.18 13.03 16.57
C LEU A 240 0.10 12.41 17.12
N ARG A 241 -0.02 11.29 17.82
CA ARG A 241 1.07 10.44 18.32
C ARG A 241 1.24 9.29 17.34
N LEU A 242 2.12 9.49 16.35
CA LEU A 242 2.41 8.48 15.33
C LEU A 242 3.66 7.70 15.72
N LEU A 243 3.59 6.37 15.75
CA LEU A 243 4.80 5.55 15.92
C LEU A 243 5.71 5.70 14.70
N ARG A 244 6.98 6.07 14.94
CA ARG A 244 7.98 6.28 13.89
C ARG A 244 8.55 4.95 13.41
N LEU A 245 8.01 4.43 12.31
CA LEU A 245 8.59 3.30 11.59
C LEU A 245 9.48 3.75 10.43
N TYR A 246 9.24 4.97 9.94
CA TYR A 246 9.97 5.61 8.85
C TYR A 246 10.71 6.87 9.34
N SER A 247 12.02 6.75 9.52
CA SER A 247 12.98 7.84 9.72
C SER A 247 14.39 7.26 9.63
N GLU A 248 15.41 8.07 9.35
CA GLU A 248 16.81 7.62 9.34
C GLU A 248 17.26 7.11 10.72
N ASP A 249 16.73 7.71 11.80
CA ASP A 249 17.02 7.41 13.20
C ASP A 249 15.96 6.49 13.87
N ALA A 250 15.00 5.95 13.11
CA ALA A 250 13.93 5.13 13.68
C ALA A 250 14.45 3.75 14.13
N ALA A 251 14.80 3.64 15.41
CA ALA A 251 15.34 2.42 16.00
C ALA A 251 14.27 1.47 16.59
N TRP A 252 13.00 1.88 16.68
CA TRP A 252 11.96 1.12 17.38
C TRP A 252 11.81 -0.33 16.87
N LEU A 253 11.83 -0.53 15.55
CA LEU A 253 11.75 -1.87 14.97
C LEU A 253 12.93 -2.75 15.39
N LEU A 254 14.15 -2.19 15.45
CA LEU A 254 15.36 -2.92 15.86
C LEU A 254 15.28 -3.35 17.33
N LYS A 255 14.72 -2.49 18.20
CA LYS A 255 14.47 -2.82 19.62
C LYS A 255 13.50 -4.00 19.79
N HIS A 256 12.73 -4.34 18.75
CA HIS A 256 11.69 -5.36 18.78
C HIS A 256 11.89 -6.45 17.72
N ASP A 257 13.14 -6.76 17.41
CA ASP A 257 13.52 -7.89 16.54
C ASP A 257 13.05 -7.79 15.08
N ALA A 258 12.68 -6.60 14.62
CA ALA A 258 12.41 -6.32 13.22
C ALA A 258 13.43 -5.34 12.67
N SER A 259 13.31 -5.03 11.38
CA SER A 259 14.17 -4.08 10.71
C SER A 259 13.35 -3.17 9.81
N HIS A 260 13.97 -2.10 9.30
CA HIS A 260 13.36 -1.20 8.33
C HIS A 260 12.80 -1.93 7.09
N SER A 261 13.37 -3.09 6.73
CA SER A 261 12.86 -3.90 5.62
C SER A 261 11.44 -4.43 5.82
N LEU A 262 10.90 -4.41 7.05
CA LEU A 262 9.49 -4.71 7.33
C LEU A 262 8.55 -3.86 6.46
N MET A 263 8.92 -2.60 6.20
CA MET A 263 8.16 -1.67 5.35
C MET A 263 7.84 -2.24 3.97
N HIS A 264 8.72 -3.10 3.44
CA HIS A 264 8.61 -3.73 2.13
C HIS A 264 8.30 -5.23 2.22
N GLY A 265 8.07 -5.75 3.43
CA GLY A 265 7.81 -7.16 3.68
C GLY A 265 6.43 -7.63 3.19
N PRO A 266 6.09 -8.90 3.42
CA PRO A 266 4.76 -9.43 3.13
C PRO A 266 3.66 -8.59 3.79
N LYS A 267 2.57 -8.32 3.06
CA LYS A 267 1.42 -7.56 3.60
C LYS A 267 0.81 -8.24 4.83
N SER A 268 0.77 -9.58 4.87
CA SER A 268 0.35 -10.33 6.05
C SER A 268 1.19 -9.98 7.28
N THR A 269 2.51 -9.97 7.17
CA THR A 269 3.42 -9.58 8.25
C THR A 269 3.15 -8.15 8.70
N CYS A 270 3.06 -7.19 7.77
CA CYS A 270 2.81 -5.78 8.13
C CYS A 270 1.47 -5.60 8.87
N ARG A 271 0.42 -6.33 8.47
CA ARG A 271 -0.90 -6.33 9.13
C ARG A 271 -0.84 -6.94 10.54
N ASN A 272 -0.13 -8.06 10.70
CA ASN A 272 0.09 -8.66 12.02
C ASN A 272 0.82 -7.69 12.97
N TRP A 273 1.79 -6.94 12.44
CA TRP A 273 2.47 -5.89 13.18
C TRP A 273 1.56 -4.71 13.51
N ALA A 274 0.77 -4.20 12.56
CA ALA A 274 -0.20 -3.14 12.83
C ALA A 274 -1.23 -3.55 13.90
N CYS A 275 -1.73 -4.78 13.83
CA CYS A 275 -2.63 -5.36 14.83
C CYS A 275 -1.95 -5.39 16.20
N GLY A 276 -0.78 -6.05 16.32
CA GLY A 276 -0.10 -6.16 17.61
C GLY A 276 0.36 -4.83 18.21
N ILE A 277 0.70 -3.84 17.38
CA ILE A 277 0.99 -2.47 17.84
C ILE A 277 -0.25 -1.83 18.47
N LEU A 278 -1.41 -1.91 17.80
CA LEU A 278 -2.65 -1.35 18.32
C LEU A 278 -3.16 -2.10 19.56
N ASP A 279 -2.90 -3.40 19.66
CA ASP A 279 -3.24 -4.23 20.81
C ASP A 279 -2.44 -3.81 22.05
N ALA A 280 -1.14 -3.59 21.87
CA ALA A 280 -0.23 -3.27 22.96
C ALA A 280 -0.34 -1.80 23.40
N HIS A 281 -0.64 -0.88 22.46
CA HIS A 281 -0.58 0.56 22.73
C HIS A 281 -1.71 1.32 22.05
N ARG A 282 -2.37 2.20 22.83
CA ARG A 282 -3.35 3.15 22.29
C ARG A 282 -2.64 4.33 21.60
N LEU A 283 -2.38 4.18 20.31
CA LEU A 283 -1.74 5.18 19.45
C LEU A 283 -2.73 5.81 18.47
N ASP A 284 -2.38 7.00 17.97
CA ASP A 284 -3.16 7.66 16.92
C ASP A 284 -2.87 7.07 15.53
N GLY A 285 -1.73 6.42 15.34
CA GLY A 285 -1.37 5.82 14.07
C GLY A 285 0.11 5.49 13.92
N LEU A 286 0.50 5.23 12.67
CA LEU A 286 1.86 4.91 12.25
C LEU A 286 2.36 5.97 11.26
N TRP A 287 3.62 6.34 11.41
CA TRP A 287 4.38 7.11 10.43
C TRP A 287 5.30 6.16 9.66
N VAL A 288 4.98 5.96 8.39
CA VAL A 288 5.48 4.86 7.56
C VAL A 288 5.93 5.36 6.20
N GLN A 289 6.73 4.56 5.49
CA GLN A 289 7.10 4.83 4.11
C GLN A 289 6.04 4.31 3.13
N SER A 290 5.70 5.12 2.13
CA SER A 290 5.01 4.65 0.93
C SER A 290 5.94 3.75 0.12
N THR A 291 5.51 2.52 -0.18
CA THR A 291 6.26 1.64 -1.09
C THR A 291 6.15 2.07 -2.55
N MET A 292 5.35 3.10 -2.85
CA MET A 292 5.13 3.61 -4.21
C MET A 292 6.02 4.81 -4.53
N THR A 293 6.17 5.73 -3.58
CA THR A 293 6.91 6.98 -3.79
C THR A 293 8.19 7.06 -2.96
N GLY A 294 8.38 6.20 -1.96
CA GLY A 294 9.47 6.29 -1.00
C GLY A 294 9.31 7.43 0.01
N HIS A 295 8.28 8.27 -0.14
CA HIS A 295 7.96 9.36 0.78
C HIS A 295 7.21 8.84 2.00
N ALA A 296 7.08 9.68 3.03
CA ALA A 296 6.27 9.33 4.17
C ALA A 296 4.77 9.31 3.86
N THR A 297 4.06 8.44 4.56
CA THR A 297 2.61 8.39 4.61
C THR A 297 2.17 8.05 6.03
N THR A 298 0.92 8.34 6.34
CA THR A 298 0.36 8.16 7.68
C THR A 298 -0.79 7.17 7.64
N VAL A 299 -0.78 6.24 8.59
CA VAL A 299 -1.87 5.29 8.80
C VAL A 299 -2.48 5.62 10.15
N LEU A 300 -3.64 6.27 10.13
CA LEU A 300 -4.35 6.65 11.34
C LEU A 300 -5.20 5.49 11.84
N PHE A 301 -5.21 5.31 13.15
CA PHE A 301 -6.11 4.41 13.86
C PHE A 301 -7.24 5.22 14.50
N GLU A 302 -8.37 4.56 14.74
CA GLU A 302 -9.59 5.16 15.31
C GLU A 302 -9.37 6.02 16.58
N PRO A 303 -8.43 5.72 17.50
CA PRO A 303 -8.12 6.60 18.62
C PRO A 303 -7.75 8.05 18.25
N SER A 304 -7.31 8.29 17.00
CA SER A 304 -7.01 9.63 16.48
C SER A 304 -8.24 10.46 16.12
N ALA A 305 -9.43 9.85 15.97
CA ALA A 305 -10.64 10.53 15.49
C ALA A 305 -10.98 11.81 16.29
N PRO A 306 -10.90 11.85 17.63
CA PRO A 306 -11.16 13.07 18.40
C PRO A 306 -10.15 14.20 18.16
N LYS A 307 -9.00 13.92 17.53
CA LYS A 307 -7.97 14.91 17.18
C LYS A 307 -8.17 15.49 15.78
N LEU A 308 -8.99 14.86 14.94
CA LEU A 308 -9.31 15.38 13.63
C LEU A 308 -10.22 16.63 13.73
N PRO A 309 -10.19 17.51 12.71
CA PRO A 309 -11.09 18.66 12.66
C PRO A 309 -12.54 18.23 12.41
N LEU A 310 -13.51 19.06 12.82
CA LEU A 310 -14.93 18.79 12.57
C LEU A 310 -15.29 18.93 11.08
N ARG A 311 -14.51 19.70 10.33
CA ARG A 311 -14.66 19.92 8.90
C ARG A 311 -13.30 19.77 8.24
N ALA A 312 -13.30 19.28 7.01
CA ALA A 312 -12.10 19.30 6.19
C ALA A 312 -11.59 20.75 6.00
N ARG A 313 -10.29 20.89 5.74
CA ARG A 313 -9.73 22.19 5.37
C ARG A 313 -10.17 22.55 3.96
N ASP A 314 -9.91 21.66 3.01
CA ASP A 314 -10.33 21.78 1.61
C ASP A 314 -10.82 20.41 1.12
N SER A 315 -11.82 20.42 0.23
CA SER A 315 -12.30 19.20 -0.43
C SER A 315 -12.77 19.56 -1.83
N ALA A 316 -12.35 18.78 -2.83
CA ALA A 316 -12.75 18.96 -4.21
C ALA A 316 -12.86 17.60 -4.91
N PRO A 317 -13.80 17.45 -5.86
CA PRO A 317 -13.82 16.27 -6.72
C PRO A 317 -12.54 16.22 -7.55
N LEU A 318 -12.03 15.02 -7.84
CA LEU A 318 -10.84 14.86 -8.68
C LEU A 318 -11.05 15.40 -10.10
N THR A 319 -12.29 15.55 -10.53
CA THR A 319 -12.69 16.14 -11.83
C THR A 319 -12.66 17.67 -11.85
N ALA A 320 -12.41 18.35 -10.73
CA ALA A 320 -12.28 19.80 -10.71
C ALA A 320 -11.10 20.24 -11.61
N PRO A 321 -11.22 21.30 -12.43
CA PRO A 321 -10.21 21.63 -13.45
C PRO A 321 -8.78 21.78 -12.91
N ALA A 322 -8.61 22.46 -11.77
CA ALA A 322 -7.30 22.63 -11.15
C ALA A 322 -6.72 21.30 -10.62
N ILE A 323 -7.57 20.39 -10.13
CA ILE A 323 -7.14 19.07 -9.67
C ILE A 323 -6.79 18.20 -10.86
N MET A 324 -7.57 18.22 -11.94
CA MET A 324 -7.27 17.50 -13.18
C MET A 324 -5.91 17.87 -13.76
N ALA A 325 -5.57 19.17 -13.80
CA ALA A 325 -4.26 19.63 -14.24
C ALA A 325 -3.13 19.08 -13.35
N ALA A 326 -3.28 19.14 -12.02
CA ALA A 326 -2.31 18.58 -11.09
C ALA A 326 -2.18 17.04 -11.22
N LEU A 327 -3.29 16.34 -11.47
CA LEU A 327 -3.29 14.90 -11.69
C LEU A 327 -2.59 14.50 -13.00
N ASP A 328 -2.70 15.31 -14.04
CA ASP A 328 -1.99 15.09 -15.32
C ASP A 328 -0.46 15.27 -15.15
N ASP A 329 -0.04 16.31 -14.44
CA ASP A 329 1.37 16.51 -14.06
C ASP A 329 1.90 15.32 -13.23
N ILE A 330 1.12 14.87 -12.25
CA ILE A 330 1.46 13.71 -11.43
C ILE A 330 1.53 12.44 -12.29
N ALA A 331 0.58 12.23 -13.20
CA ALA A 331 0.57 11.09 -14.13
C ALA A 331 1.85 11.06 -14.95
N THR A 332 2.24 12.21 -15.51
CA THR A 332 3.47 12.34 -16.29
C THR A 332 4.70 12.05 -15.42
N SER A 333 4.76 12.61 -14.20
CA SER A 333 5.89 12.37 -13.27
C SER A 333 6.04 10.90 -12.83
N LEU A 334 4.94 10.15 -12.82
CA LEU A 334 4.90 8.73 -12.45
C LEU A 334 5.03 7.80 -13.66
N GLY A 335 4.95 8.33 -14.89
CA GLY A 335 4.83 7.55 -16.11
C GLY A 335 3.52 6.76 -16.20
N TRP A 336 2.44 7.26 -15.61
CA TRP A 336 1.14 6.59 -15.54
C TRP A 336 0.17 7.15 -16.57
N ARG A 337 -0.86 6.35 -16.91
CA ARG A 337 -1.93 6.79 -17.79
C ARG A 337 -2.94 7.63 -17.03
N PHE A 338 -3.43 8.71 -17.65
CA PHE A 338 -4.55 9.49 -17.14
C PHE A 338 -5.84 9.12 -17.87
N ALA A 339 -6.95 8.99 -17.15
CA ALA A 339 -8.23 8.68 -17.77
C ALA A 339 -8.81 9.91 -18.46
N ALA A 340 -9.20 9.75 -19.73
CA ALA A 340 -9.96 10.75 -20.45
C ALA A 340 -11.46 10.71 -20.04
N PRO A 341 -12.17 11.85 -20.11
CA PRO A 341 -13.62 11.90 -19.94
C PRO A 341 -14.32 10.89 -20.85
N GLY A 342 -15.32 10.18 -20.31
CA GLY A 342 -16.12 9.21 -21.07
C GLY A 342 -15.60 7.76 -21.05
N PHE A 343 -14.39 7.51 -20.56
CA PHE A 343 -13.89 6.14 -20.37
C PHE A 343 -14.17 5.66 -18.94
N ARG A 344 -15.25 4.89 -18.75
CA ARG A 344 -15.52 4.20 -17.48
C ARG A 344 -14.81 2.85 -17.49
N SER A 345 -13.97 2.62 -16.48
CA SER A 345 -13.37 1.31 -16.22
C SER A 345 -14.51 0.30 -15.96
N ARG A 346 -14.61 -0.76 -16.77
CA ARG A 346 -15.57 -1.85 -16.56
C ARG A 346 -15.24 -2.64 -15.30
#